data_AF-A0A7X7R3X2-F1
#
_entry.id   AF-A0A7X7R3X2-F1
#
_cell.length_a   1.000
_cell.length_b   1.000
_cell.length_c   1.000
_cell.angle_alpha   90.00
_cell.angle_beta   90.00
_cell.angle_gamma   90.00
#
_symmetry.space_group_name_H-M   'P 1'
#
loop_
_entity.id
_entity.type
_entity.pdbx_description
1 polymer ?
#
loop_
_entity_poly.entity_id
_entity_poly.type
_entity_poly.pdbx_seq_one_letter_code
_entity_poly.pdbx_strand_id
1 'polypeptide(L)'
;MFKHIPGNKFIVLFLLLAFLLPAASGCSSSKETDSIGYVSYDQSEAPREEDGGLGAPPAIPSDVERKIIQTVDLTIQVDNVQSVMDKIIQLTDENKGYIVGSSIYKQEEYFRARLTVKIPREILNDTVNTISGFGEVTNNDTYTEDVTEEYYDSQARLKVLESKEARLIALLDKA
;
A
#
# COMPACT_ATOMS: atom_id res chain seq x y z
N MET A 1 -7.91 -51.81 -10.05
CA MET A 1 -8.41 -51.56 -11.42
C MET A 1 -9.84 -51.04 -11.32
N PHE A 2 -10.01 -49.70 -11.33
CA PHE A 2 -11.24 -48.87 -11.37
C PHE A 2 -10.68 -47.44 -11.18
N LYS A 3 -11.00 -46.37 -11.94
CA LYS A 3 -12.10 -46.06 -12.84
C LYS A 3 -11.71 -44.80 -13.66
N HIS A 4 -12.10 -44.76 -14.94
CA HIS A 4 -12.55 -43.64 -15.81
C HIS A 4 -12.54 -42.18 -15.26
N ILE A 5 -12.40 -41.05 -15.98
CA ILE A 5 -12.50 -40.60 -17.41
C ILE A 5 -12.03 -39.10 -17.49
N PRO A 6 -11.78 -38.51 -18.68
CA PRO A 6 -10.99 -37.28 -18.90
C PRO A 6 -11.79 -36.01 -19.30
N GLY A 7 -11.10 -34.86 -19.40
CA GLY A 7 -11.42 -33.79 -20.37
C GLY A 7 -11.77 -32.39 -19.83
N ASN A 8 -11.26 -31.37 -20.55
CA ASN A 8 -11.83 -30.03 -20.76
C ASN A 8 -11.85 -28.99 -19.62
N LYS A 9 -10.68 -28.45 -19.26
CA LYS A 9 -10.60 -27.12 -18.59
C LYS A 9 -9.80 -26.06 -19.36
N PHE A 10 -9.04 -26.44 -20.38
CA PHE A 10 -8.21 -25.52 -21.16
C PHE A 10 -8.95 -24.74 -22.25
N ILE A 11 -10.11 -25.23 -22.72
CA ILE A 11 -10.88 -24.58 -23.81
C ILE A 11 -11.71 -23.39 -23.30
N VAL A 12 -12.03 -23.33 -21.99
CA VAL A 12 -12.83 -22.25 -21.40
C VAL A 12 -12.01 -20.99 -21.13
N LEU A 13 -10.68 -21.09 -21.02
CA LEU A 13 -9.81 -19.93 -20.75
C LEU A 13 -9.53 -19.08 -21.99
N PHE A 14 -9.73 -19.62 -23.21
CA PHE A 14 -9.44 -18.91 -24.46
C PHE A 14 -10.64 -18.10 -25.00
N LEU A 15 -11.85 -18.34 -24.48
CA LEU A 15 -13.08 -17.69 -24.95
C LEU A 15 -13.48 -16.44 -24.13
N LEU A 16 -12.66 -16.05 -23.15
CA LEU A 16 -12.86 -14.85 -22.31
C LEU A 16 -11.82 -13.75 -22.59
N LEU A 17 -10.83 -14.02 -23.46
CA LEU A 17 -9.77 -13.09 -23.87
C LEU A 17 -10.04 -12.43 -25.25
N ALA A 18 -11.32 -12.24 -25.61
CA ALA A 18 -11.74 -11.62 -26.87
C ALA A 18 -12.70 -10.43 -26.68
N PHE A 19 -12.84 -9.93 -25.44
CA PHE A 19 -13.70 -8.78 -25.13
C PHE A 19 -12.93 -7.60 -24.53
N LEU A 20 -11.70 -7.37 -25.02
CA LEU A 20 -10.87 -6.23 -24.63
C LEU A 20 -10.36 -5.50 -25.87
N LEU A 21 -11.24 -4.73 -26.50
CA LEU A 21 -10.89 -3.66 -27.45
C LEU A 21 -12.07 -2.68 -27.57
N PRO A 22 -11.95 -1.49 -26.94
CA PRO A 22 -12.39 -0.26 -27.59
C PRO A 22 -11.17 0.58 -27.97
N ALA A 23 -11.09 0.86 -29.26
CA ALA A 23 -10.19 1.84 -29.84
C ALA A 23 -10.56 3.25 -29.35
N ALA A 24 -9.56 4.00 -28.88
CA ALA A 24 -9.62 5.45 -28.74
C ALA A 24 -8.20 6.06 -28.72
N SER A 25 -7.47 5.96 -29.82
CA SER A 25 -6.33 6.85 -30.08
C SER A 25 -6.85 8.11 -30.76
N GLY A 26 -7.26 9.06 -29.92
CA GLY A 26 -7.59 10.43 -30.31
C GLY A 26 -6.34 11.22 -30.68
N CYS A 27 -6.50 12.04 -31.72
CA CYS A 27 -5.49 12.80 -32.45
C CYS A 27 -4.85 13.92 -31.61
N SER A 28 -3.52 14.02 -31.61
CA SER A 28 -2.76 15.17 -31.08
C SER A 28 -2.38 16.08 -32.25
N SER A 29 -2.82 17.34 -32.21
CA SER A 29 -2.56 18.35 -33.24
C SER A 29 -1.90 19.59 -32.63
N SER A 30 -0.74 19.94 -33.22
CA SER A 30 -0.19 21.29 -33.42
C SER A 30 0.21 22.11 -32.17
N LYS A 31 1.27 22.91 -32.14
CA LYS A 31 2.04 23.57 -33.21
C LYS A 31 3.38 24.06 -32.63
N GLU A 32 4.36 24.18 -33.52
CA GLU A 32 5.64 24.88 -33.33
C GLU A 32 5.46 26.22 -32.60
N THR A 33 6.32 26.47 -31.62
CA THR A 33 6.51 27.80 -31.04
C THR A 33 7.80 28.36 -31.61
N ASP A 34 7.61 29.32 -32.50
CA ASP A 34 8.64 30.12 -33.13
C ASP A 34 9.30 31.03 -32.09
N SER A 35 10.61 31.15 -32.23
CA SER A 35 11.50 31.89 -31.36
C SER A 35 11.56 33.36 -31.76
N ILE A 36 11.16 34.29 -30.89
CA ILE A 36 11.69 35.67 -30.89
C ILE A 36 11.85 36.17 -29.45
N GLY A 37 13.05 36.70 -29.15
CA GLY A 37 13.43 37.25 -27.87
C GLY A 37 12.96 38.70 -27.62
N TYR A 38 12.78 38.97 -26.32
CA TYR A 38 12.92 40.22 -25.55
C TYR A 38 12.51 41.57 -26.17
N VAL A 39 11.62 42.30 -25.49
CA VAL A 39 11.93 43.58 -24.80
C VAL A 39 10.94 43.83 -23.65
N SER A 40 11.48 44.36 -22.54
CA SER A 40 10.85 44.83 -21.31
C SER A 40 9.90 46.02 -21.51
N TYR A 41 8.78 46.05 -20.78
CA TYR A 41 8.18 47.31 -20.30
C TYR A 41 7.75 47.16 -18.84
N ASP A 42 8.17 48.16 -18.07
CA ASP A 42 7.86 48.37 -16.66
C ASP A 42 6.45 48.98 -16.50
N GLN A 43 5.82 48.58 -15.40
CA GLN A 43 4.75 49.27 -14.64
C GLN A 43 3.36 49.50 -15.25
N SER A 44 2.37 48.77 -14.73
CA SER A 44 1.18 49.36 -14.06
C SER A 44 0.34 48.28 -13.39
N GLU A 45 0.08 48.45 -12.09
CA GLU A 45 -0.85 47.65 -11.30
C GLU A 45 -2.28 47.80 -11.84
N ALA A 46 -2.90 46.68 -12.21
CA ALA A 46 -4.34 46.56 -12.32
C ALA A 46 -4.86 45.82 -11.09
N PRO A 47 -5.98 46.25 -10.47
CA PRO A 47 -6.62 45.52 -9.38
C PRO A 47 -6.98 44.10 -9.85
N ARG A 48 -6.39 43.08 -9.22
CA ARG A 48 -6.83 41.69 -9.40
C ARG A 48 -8.16 41.53 -8.70
N GLU A 49 -9.20 41.30 -9.49
CA GLU A 49 -10.45 40.74 -9.00
C GLU A 49 -10.19 39.34 -8.42
N GLU A 50 -10.74 39.14 -7.24
CA GLU A 50 -10.66 37.93 -6.43
C GLU A 50 -11.54 36.85 -7.09
N ASP A 51 -10.99 36.14 -8.07
CA ASP A 51 -11.60 34.91 -8.60
C ASP A 51 -11.42 33.80 -7.57
N GLY A 52 -12.54 33.23 -7.15
CA GLY A 52 -12.68 32.28 -6.06
C GLY A 52 -11.79 31.05 -6.27
N GLY A 53 -10.62 31.07 -5.63
CA GLY A 53 -9.72 29.95 -5.57
C GLY A 53 -10.42 28.73 -4.97
N LEU A 54 -10.57 27.68 -5.80
CA LEU A 54 -10.72 26.31 -5.33
C LEU A 54 -9.56 26.07 -4.36
N GLY A 55 -9.90 26.01 -3.07
CA GLY A 55 -8.93 25.91 -1.99
C GLY A 55 -7.96 24.77 -2.25
N ALA A 56 -6.67 25.09 -2.26
CA ALA A 56 -5.63 24.11 -2.11
C ALA A 56 -5.95 23.24 -0.87
N PRO A 57 -5.77 21.91 -0.93
CA PRO A 57 -5.97 21.07 0.24
C PRO A 57 -5.14 21.63 1.41
N PRO A 58 -5.68 21.59 2.64
CA PRO A 58 -5.02 22.16 3.80
C PRO A 58 -3.62 21.55 3.94
N ALA A 59 -2.59 22.39 3.82
CA ALA A 59 -1.22 21.98 4.10
C ALA A 59 -1.15 21.50 5.56
N ILE A 60 -0.70 20.27 5.76
CA ILE A 60 -0.57 19.67 7.09
C ILE A 60 0.48 20.48 7.87
N PRO A 61 0.15 21.04 9.04
CA PRO A 61 1.10 21.80 9.84
C PRO A 61 2.34 20.94 10.20
N SER A 62 3.52 21.55 10.25
CA SER A 62 4.79 20.86 10.54
C SER A 62 4.90 20.28 11.97
N ASP A 63 3.91 20.55 12.84
CA ASP A 63 3.80 20.05 14.22
C ASP A 63 2.91 18.79 14.32
N VAL A 64 2.44 18.28 13.18
CA VAL A 64 1.62 17.08 13.14
C VAL A 64 2.50 15.84 13.31
N GLU A 65 2.09 14.96 14.23
CA GLU A 65 2.76 13.69 14.47
C GLU A 65 2.73 12.83 13.19
N ARG A 66 3.92 12.59 12.62
CA ARG A 66 4.05 11.82 11.39
C ARG A 66 3.66 10.36 11.61
N LYS A 67 2.82 9.83 10.73
CA LYS A 67 2.44 8.41 10.71
C LYS A 67 3.27 7.71 9.65
N ILE A 68 4.22 6.89 10.10
CA ILE A 68 5.20 6.22 9.24
C ILE A 68 5.04 4.72 9.37
N ILE A 69 4.95 4.04 8.22
CA ILE A 69 5.01 2.59 8.10
C ILE A 69 6.41 2.19 7.66
N GLN A 70 7.00 1.21 8.36
CA GLN A 70 8.26 0.61 7.98
C GLN A 70 8.03 -0.86 7.63
N THR A 71 8.50 -1.26 6.45
CA THR A 71 8.37 -2.63 5.93
C THR A 71 9.77 -3.17 5.69
N VAL A 72 10.06 -4.35 6.21
CA VAL A 72 11.34 -5.04 6.00
C VAL A 72 11.08 -6.36 5.29
N ASP A 73 11.64 -6.50 4.11
CA ASP A 73 11.61 -7.73 3.33
C ASP A 73 12.93 -8.48 3.54
N LEU A 74 12.88 -9.46 4.45
CA LEU A 74 14.01 -10.28 4.83
C LEU A 74 13.90 -11.68 4.23
N THR A 75 14.93 -12.12 3.52
CA THR A 75 15.08 -13.51 3.05
C THR A 75 16.27 -14.16 3.72
N ILE A 76 16.01 -15.26 4.43
CA ILE A 76 17.03 -16.05 5.12
C ILE A 76 17.04 -17.48 4.59
N GLN A 77 18.24 -18.03 4.43
CA GLN A 77 18.46 -19.45 4.17
C GLN A 77 18.77 -20.15 5.49
N VAL A 78 18.02 -21.22 5.78
CA VAL A 78 18.07 -21.95 7.05
C VAL A 78 18.04 -23.45 6.82
N ASP A 79 18.63 -24.22 7.73
CA ASP A 79 18.66 -25.68 7.63
C ASP A 79 17.27 -26.32 7.87
N ASN A 80 16.50 -25.76 8.81
CA ASN A 80 15.17 -26.27 9.17
C ASN A 80 14.13 -25.14 9.16
N VAL A 81 13.38 -25.06 8.06
CA VAL A 81 12.35 -24.03 7.84
C VAL A 81 11.25 -24.08 8.90
N GLN A 82 10.77 -25.27 9.27
CA GLN A 82 9.66 -25.41 10.23
C GLN A 82 10.06 -24.89 11.61
N SER A 83 11.24 -25.29 12.11
CA SER A 83 11.72 -24.86 13.43
C SER A 83 11.94 -23.35 13.49
N VAL A 84 12.48 -22.75 12.43
CA VAL A 84 12.67 -21.29 12.38
C VAL A 84 11.33 -20.57 12.29
N MET A 85 10.37 -21.07 11.52
CA MET A 85 9.03 -20.48 11.45
C MET A 85 8.36 -20.45 12.83
N ASP A 86 8.41 -21.56 13.57
CA ASP A 86 7.82 -21.66 14.91
C ASP A 86 8.48 -20.67 15.89
N LYS A 87 9.82 -20.49 15.80
CA LYS A 87 10.54 -19.48 16.58
C LYS A 87 10.13 -18.06 16.23
N ILE A 88 9.93 -17.74 14.95
CA ILE A 88 9.50 -16.40 14.52
C ILE A 88 8.07 -16.11 14.99
N ILE A 89 7.20 -17.12 14.95
CA ILE A 89 5.82 -17.02 15.48
C ILE A 89 5.86 -16.70 16.98
N GLN A 90 6.64 -17.45 17.75
CA GLN A 90 6.79 -17.21 19.18
C GLN A 90 7.37 -15.81 19.47
N LEU A 91 8.43 -15.42 18.75
CA LEU A 91 9.04 -14.10 18.87
C LEU A 91 8.04 -12.98 18.56
N THR A 92 7.15 -13.20 17.60
CA THR A 92 6.09 -12.25 17.24
C THR A 92 5.10 -12.06 18.38
N ASP A 93 4.64 -13.15 18.99
CA ASP A 93 3.65 -13.12 20.06
C ASP A 93 4.21 -12.45 21.33
N GLU A 94 5.48 -12.74 21.68
CA GLU A 94 6.19 -12.12 22.81
C GLU A 94 6.30 -10.59 22.64
N ASN A 95 6.40 -10.15 21.40
CA ASN A 95 6.60 -8.77 20.98
C ASN A 95 5.30 -7.99 20.75
N LYS A 96 4.15 -8.54 21.18
CA LYS A 96 2.81 -7.96 20.96
C LYS A 96 2.51 -7.70 19.47
N GLY A 97 3.12 -8.48 18.60
CA GLY A 97 2.82 -8.51 17.17
C GLY A 97 1.64 -9.41 16.87
N TYR A 98 1.32 -9.49 15.57
CA TYR A 98 0.40 -10.49 15.06
C TYR A 98 0.80 -10.93 13.65
N ILE A 99 0.44 -12.16 13.32
CA ILE A 99 0.70 -12.76 12.01
C ILE A 99 -0.40 -12.33 11.04
N VAL A 100 0.00 -11.73 9.93
CA VAL A 100 -0.91 -11.34 8.83
C VAL A 100 -1.16 -12.52 7.91
N GLY A 101 -0.12 -13.32 7.65
CA GLY A 101 -0.23 -14.49 6.81
C GLY A 101 1.00 -15.37 6.93
N SER A 102 0.78 -16.68 6.80
CA SER A 102 1.83 -17.69 6.77
C SER A 102 1.53 -18.72 5.69
N SER A 103 2.56 -19.13 4.97
CA SER A 103 2.47 -20.21 4.00
C SER A 103 3.78 -20.99 4.00
N ILE A 104 3.68 -22.31 3.97
CA ILE A 104 4.82 -23.20 3.79
C ILE A 104 4.52 -24.13 2.63
N TYR A 105 5.50 -24.29 1.75
CA TYR A 105 5.39 -25.18 0.62
C TYR A 105 6.70 -25.92 0.42
N LYS A 106 6.57 -27.18 -0.02
CA LYS A 106 7.69 -28.00 -0.41
C LYS A 106 7.95 -27.77 -1.89
N GLN A 107 9.15 -27.37 -2.24
CA GLN A 107 9.61 -27.18 -3.60
C GLN A 107 10.69 -28.22 -3.89
N GLU A 108 10.32 -29.26 -4.63
CA GLU A 108 11.19 -30.40 -4.98
C GLU A 108 11.87 -31.00 -3.73
N GLU A 109 13.12 -30.64 -3.49
CA GLU A 109 13.97 -31.17 -2.43
C GLU A 109 14.06 -30.26 -1.19
N TYR A 110 13.55 -29.03 -1.23
CA TYR A 110 13.61 -28.09 -0.12
C TYR A 110 12.24 -27.57 0.31
N PHE A 111 12.18 -27.05 1.54
CA PHE A 111 11.01 -26.32 2.02
C PHE A 111 11.24 -24.82 1.83
N ARG A 112 10.17 -24.09 1.53
CA ARG A 112 10.15 -22.63 1.53
C ARG A 112 8.95 -22.17 2.33
N ALA A 113 9.16 -21.21 3.20
CA ALA A 113 8.10 -20.54 3.94
C ALA A 113 8.07 -19.06 3.59
N ARG A 114 6.87 -18.49 3.61
CA ARG A 114 6.63 -17.05 3.56
C ARG A 114 5.76 -16.68 4.74
N LEU A 115 6.27 -15.80 5.58
CA LEU A 115 5.61 -15.30 6.77
C LEU A 115 5.55 -13.78 6.69
N THR A 116 4.38 -13.22 6.94
CA THR A 116 4.16 -11.77 7.02
C THR A 116 3.65 -11.45 8.40
N VAL A 117 4.38 -10.59 9.09
CA VAL A 117 4.13 -10.24 10.50
C VAL A 117 4.02 -8.73 10.63
N LYS A 118 3.13 -8.26 11.49
CA LYS A 118 3.07 -6.88 11.94
C LYS A 118 3.48 -6.81 13.41
N ILE A 119 4.43 -5.92 13.71
CA ILE A 119 4.94 -5.66 15.05
C ILE A 119 4.97 -4.15 15.32
N PRO A 120 4.96 -3.72 16.59
CA PRO A 120 5.24 -2.34 16.96
C PRO A 120 6.57 -1.84 16.38
N ARG A 121 6.60 -0.56 15.98
CA ARG A 121 7.78 0.06 15.34
C ARG A 121 9.03 0.03 16.23
N GLU A 122 8.86 0.18 17.54
CA GLU A 122 9.94 0.33 18.52
C GLU A 122 10.90 -0.88 18.53
N ILE A 123 10.37 -2.07 18.24
CA ILE A 123 11.09 -3.35 18.34
C ILE A 123 11.43 -3.95 16.97
N LEU A 124 11.15 -3.23 15.88
CA LEU A 124 11.28 -3.73 14.52
C LEU A 124 12.73 -4.12 14.22
N ASN A 125 13.68 -3.24 14.54
CA ASN A 125 15.10 -3.49 14.30
C ASN A 125 15.62 -4.68 15.10
N ASP A 126 15.23 -4.78 16.38
CA ASP A 126 15.65 -5.89 17.25
C ASP A 126 15.09 -7.23 16.76
N THR A 127 13.85 -7.23 16.28
CA THR A 127 13.22 -8.41 15.69
C THR A 127 13.93 -8.83 14.40
N VAL A 128 14.21 -7.90 13.50
CA VAL A 128 14.93 -8.17 12.24
C VAL A 128 16.33 -8.71 12.52
N ASN A 129 17.05 -8.14 13.48
CA ASN A 129 18.37 -8.61 13.88
C ASN A 129 18.33 -10.04 14.46
N THR A 130 17.34 -10.32 15.30
CA THR A 130 17.14 -11.66 15.88
C THR A 130 16.85 -12.69 14.79
N ILE A 131 15.97 -12.37 13.84
CA ILE A 131 15.63 -13.26 12.72
C ILE A 131 16.84 -13.49 11.80
N SER A 132 17.62 -12.44 11.55
CA SER A 132 18.86 -12.52 10.76
C SER A 132 19.89 -13.46 11.40
N GLY A 133 19.84 -13.67 12.71
CA GLY A 133 20.70 -14.61 13.43
C GLY A 133 20.31 -16.09 13.29
N PHE A 134 19.13 -16.40 12.75
CA PHE A 134 18.68 -17.79 12.58
C PHE A 134 19.27 -18.50 11.35
N GLY A 135 19.91 -17.77 10.43
CA GLY A 135 20.46 -18.32 9.20
C GLY A 135 21.31 -17.32 8.42
N GLU A 136 21.56 -17.63 7.15
CA GLU A 136 22.28 -16.74 6.25
C GLU A 136 21.30 -15.79 5.56
N VAL A 137 21.52 -14.48 5.71
CA VAL A 137 20.70 -13.45 5.06
C VAL A 137 21.10 -13.33 3.60
N THR A 138 20.19 -13.65 2.70
CA THR A 138 20.41 -13.53 1.25
C THR A 138 19.83 -12.24 0.68
N ASN A 139 18.83 -11.67 1.35
CA ASN A 139 18.23 -10.39 0.98
C ASN A 139 17.70 -9.65 2.21
N ASN A 140 17.89 -8.33 2.25
CA ASN A 140 17.36 -7.45 3.29
C ASN A 140 17.05 -6.08 2.68
N ASP A 141 15.78 -5.87 2.36
CA ASP A 141 15.29 -4.58 1.87
C ASP A 141 14.44 -3.90 2.94
N THR A 142 14.60 -2.59 3.09
CA THR A 142 13.80 -1.79 4.02
C THR A 142 13.12 -0.65 3.28
N TYR A 143 11.81 -0.57 3.44
CA TYR A 143 10.95 0.45 2.86
C TYR A 143 10.33 1.28 3.98
N THR A 144 10.24 2.59 3.75
CA THR A 144 9.58 3.52 4.66
C THR A 144 8.57 4.33 3.87
N GLU A 145 7.34 4.37 4.37
CA GLU A 145 6.23 5.09 3.77
C GLU A 145 5.66 6.07 4.82
N ASP A 146 5.51 7.34 4.45
CA ASP A 146 4.85 8.34 5.28
C ASP A 146 3.38 8.40 4.85
N VAL A 147 2.48 7.96 5.75
CA VAL A 147 1.04 7.87 5.53
C VAL A 147 0.27 8.91 6.36
N THR A 148 0.95 10.02 6.71
CA THR A 148 0.36 11.06 7.56
C THR A 148 -0.88 11.67 6.92
N GLU A 149 -0.82 11.99 5.63
CA GLU A 149 -1.95 12.62 4.92
C GLU A 149 -3.17 11.70 4.85
N GLU A 150 -2.95 10.46 4.43
CA GLU A 150 -3.98 9.43 4.30
C GLU A 150 -4.64 9.11 5.65
N TYR A 151 -3.84 9.11 6.72
CA TYR A 151 -4.35 8.92 8.08
C TYR A 151 -5.30 10.03 8.49
N TYR A 152 -4.90 11.30 8.32
CA TYR A 152 -5.73 12.44 8.73
C TYR A 152 -6.94 12.64 7.81
N ASP A 153 -6.85 12.35 6.51
CA ASP A 153 -8.00 12.32 5.60
C ASP A 153 -9.02 11.26 6.04
N SER A 154 -8.55 10.05 6.31
CA SER A 154 -9.40 8.96 6.80
C SER A 154 -10.07 9.31 8.14
N GLN A 155 -9.32 9.94 9.05
CA GLN A 155 -9.84 10.39 10.34
C GLN A 155 -10.91 11.48 10.19
N ALA A 156 -10.69 12.46 9.30
CA ALA A 156 -11.67 13.50 9.02
C ALA A 156 -12.95 12.91 8.41
N ARG A 157 -12.81 11.97 7.48
CA ARG A 157 -13.93 11.26 6.86
C ARG A 157 -14.72 10.44 7.88
N LEU A 158 -14.04 9.73 8.78
CA LEU A 158 -14.68 8.98 9.86
C LEU A 158 -15.52 9.90 10.75
N LYS A 159 -14.96 11.03 11.18
CA LYS A 159 -15.68 12.03 12.01
C LYS A 159 -16.94 12.56 11.32
N VAL A 160 -16.87 12.79 10.00
CA VAL A 160 -18.05 13.20 9.23
C VAL A 160 -19.12 12.11 9.24
N LEU A 161 -18.75 10.84 9.07
CA LEU A 161 -19.69 9.72 9.08
C LEU A 161 -20.35 9.53 10.46
N GLU A 162 -19.56 9.58 11.54
CA GLU A 162 -20.08 9.50 12.92
C GLU A 162 -21.06 10.66 13.22
N SER A 163 -20.75 11.88 12.75
CA SER A 163 -21.66 13.01 12.94
C SER A 163 -23.00 12.85 12.19
N LYS A 164 -22.97 12.21 11.02
CA LYS A 164 -24.17 11.90 10.23
C LYS A 164 -24.99 10.80 10.91
N GLU A 165 -24.33 9.76 11.41
CA GLU A 165 -24.96 8.69 12.17
C GLU A 165 -25.66 9.24 13.42
N ALA A 166 -24.95 10.03 14.23
CA ALA A 166 -25.52 10.63 15.44
C ALA A 166 -26.74 11.50 15.15
N ARG A 167 -26.72 12.28 14.05
CA ARG A 167 -27.87 13.07 13.61
C ARG A 167 -29.04 12.19 13.19
N LEU A 168 -28.78 11.09 12.49
CA LEU A 168 -29.82 10.16 12.05
C LEU A 168 -30.50 9.49 13.25
N ILE A 169 -29.72 8.99 14.21
CA ILE A 169 -30.25 8.41 15.45
C ILE A 169 -31.12 9.44 16.19
N ALA A 170 -30.65 10.68 16.34
CA ALA A 170 -31.41 11.74 16.99
C ALA A 170 -32.72 12.12 16.28
N LEU A 171 -32.87 11.80 14.98
CA LEU A 171 -34.14 11.94 14.27
C LEU A 171 -35.07 10.75 14.52
N LEU A 172 -34.53 9.54 14.60
CA LEU A 172 -35.30 8.32 14.92
C LEU A 172 -35.84 8.35 16.35
N ASP A 173 -35.06 8.83 17.32
CA ASP A 173 -35.48 8.92 18.72
C ASP A 173 -36.58 9.98 18.98
N LYS A 174 -36.84 10.86 18.00
CA LYS A 174 -37.88 11.89 18.08
C LYS A 174 -39.20 11.47 17.42
N ALA A 175 -39.25 10.27 16.83
CA ALA A 175 -40.44 9.68 16.22
C ALA A 175 -41.10 8.66 17.15
#